data_AF-A0A5E9GYW2-F1
#
_entry.id   AF-A0A5E9GYW2-F1
#
_cell.length_a   1.000
_cell.length_b   1.000
_cell.length_c   1.000
_cell.angle_alpha   90.00
_cell.angle_beta   90.00
_cell.angle_gamma   90.00
#
_symmetry.space_group_name_H-M   'P 1'
#
loop_
_entity.id
_entity.type
_entity.pdbx_description
1 polymer ?
#
loop_
_entity_poly.entity_id
_entity_poly.type
_entity_poly.pdbx_seq_one_letter_code
_entity_poly.pdbx_strand_id
1 'polypeptide(L)'
;MALHKSFSKDANMDVYLCDRASPWQRGSNENTNGLLRQYFPKGTDLSTQTLPELGRVTHEFNNRPRKFLNLANPGELVSKLLFNT
;
A
#
# COMPACT_ATOMS: atom_id res chain seq x y z
N MET A 1 2.00 6.64 23.35
CA MET A 1 3.34 6.13 22.96
C MET A 1 3.20 5.32 21.68
N ALA A 2 4.16 5.40 20.76
CA ALA A 2 4.11 4.61 19.53
C ALA A 2 4.38 3.13 19.83
N LEU A 3 3.41 2.25 19.57
CA LEU A 3 3.42 0.81 19.88
C LEU A 3 4.29 -0.04 18.92
N HIS A 4 5.27 0.56 18.24
CA HIS A 4 6.08 -0.14 17.23
C HIS A 4 6.96 -1.25 17.82
N LYS A 5 7.46 -1.08 19.05
CA LYS A 5 8.26 -2.11 19.74
C LYS A 5 7.44 -3.34 20.11
N SER A 6 6.22 -3.15 20.63
CA SER A 6 5.32 -4.26 20.94
C SER A 6 4.85 -4.95 19.67
N PHE A 7 4.43 -4.17 18.66
CA PHE A 7 4.07 -4.71 17.34
C PHE A 7 5.18 -5.56 16.73
N SER A 8 6.43 -5.07 16.75
CA SER A 8 7.57 -5.80 16.20
C SER A 8 7.78 -7.15 16.88
N LYS A 9 7.66 -7.19 18.21
CA LYS A 9 7.74 -8.42 19.00
C LYS A 9 6.57 -9.37 18.71
N ASP A 10 5.35 -8.85 18.70
CA ASP A 10 4.13 -9.67 18.58
C ASP A 10 3.96 -10.23 17.16
N ALA A 11 4.32 -9.44 16.13
CA ALA A 11 4.25 -9.84 14.73
C ALA A 11 5.53 -10.56 14.24
N ASN A 12 6.60 -10.57 15.03
CA ASN A 12 7.94 -11.01 14.63
C ASN A 12 8.41 -10.35 13.31
N MET A 13 8.28 -9.02 13.24
CA MET A 13 8.61 -8.22 12.07
C MET A 13 9.37 -6.95 12.47
N ASP A 14 10.40 -6.58 11.71
CA ASP A 14 11.12 -5.33 11.91
C ASP A 14 10.28 -4.11 11.48
N VAL A 15 10.40 -3.01 12.24
CA VAL A 15 9.74 -1.73 11.92
C VAL A 15 10.79 -0.69 11.56
N TYR A 16 10.68 -0.13 10.36
CA TYR A 16 11.56 0.94 9.87
C TYR A 16 10.81 2.28 9.84
N LEU A 17 11.49 3.35 10.25
CA LEU A 17 10.98 4.72 10.21
C LEU A 17 11.85 5.57 9.30
N CYS A 18 11.24 6.57 8.65
CA CYS A 18 12.00 7.56 7.89
C CYS A 18 12.67 8.58 8.82
N ASP A 19 13.82 9.07 8.39
CA ASP A 19 14.51 10.20 9.00
C ASP A 19 13.66 11.47 8.98
N ARG A 20 13.88 12.32 9.98
CA ARG A 20 13.19 13.60 10.09
C ARG A 20 13.53 14.47 8.87
N ALA A 21 12.50 15.10 8.30
CA ALA A 21 12.61 15.98 7.13
C ALA A 21 13.16 15.29 5.86
N SER A 22 13.02 13.96 5.75
CA SER A 22 13.43 13.19 4.58
C SER A 22 12.24 12.61 3.81
N PRO A 23 11.42 13.45 3.12
CA PRO A 23 10.24 12.98 2.39
C PRO A 23 10.56 12.04 1.22
N TRP A 24 11.79 12.03 0.70
CA TRP A 24 12.20 11.12 -0.36
C TRP A 24 12.24 9.65 0.09
N GLN A 25 12.43 9.36 1.39
CA GLN A 25 12.42 7.99 1.93
C GLN A 25 11.02 7.34 1.91
N ARG A 26 9.97 8.10 1.61
CA ARG A 26 8.59 7.62 1.49
C ARG A 26 8.01 7.78 0.10
N GLY A 27 8.84 7.99 -0.93
CA GLY A 27 8.38 8.29 -2.29
C GLY A 27 7.39 7.27 -2.86
N SER A 28 7.64 5.98 -2.63
CA SER A 28 6.72 4.91 -3.06
C SER A 28 5.35 4.99 -2.38
N ASN A 29 5.33 5.27 -1.06
CA ASN A 29 4.10 5.40 -0.29
C ASN A 29 3.30 6.62 -0.74
N GLU A 30 3.95 7.76 -0.97
CA GLU A 30 3.27 8.97 -1.43
C GLU A 30 2.70 8.82 -2.84
N ASN A 31 3.43 8.16 -3.74
CA ASN A 31 2.92 7.84 -5.08
C ASN A 31 1.71 6.90 -5.01
N THR A 32 1.78 5.86 -4.18
CA THR A 32 0.68 4.90 -3.95
C THR A 32 -0.56 5.59 -3.37
N ASN A 33 -0.36 6.45 -2.37
CA ASN A 33 -1.44 7.25 -1.77
C ASN A 33 -2.07 8.21 -2.78
N GLY A 34 -1.28 8.79 -3.68
CA GLY A 34 -1.80 9.63 -4.78
C GLY A 34 -2.76 8.86 -5.70
N LEU A 35 -2.46 7.59 -5.98
CA LEU A 35 -3.33 6.73 -6.78
C LEU A 35 -4.61 6.33 -6.03
N LEU A 36 -4.51 6.01 -4.73
CA LEU A 36 -5.68 5.69 -3.90
C LEU A 36 -6.66 6.86 -3.79
N ARG A 37 -6.15 8.10 -3.81
CA ARG A 37 -7.00 9.31 -3.78
C ARG A 37 -7.90 9.49 -4.99
N GLN A 38 -7.72 8.71 -6.06
CA GLN A 38 -8.64 8.66 -7.20
C GLN A 38 -9.93 7.89 -6.86
N TYR A 39 -9.88 6.99 -5.87
CA TYR A 39 -11.02 6.23 -5.37
C TYR A 39 -11.61 6.84 -4.09
N PHE A 40 -10.73 7.24 -3.17
CA PHE A 40 -11.10 7.83 -1.89
C PHE A 40 -10.45 9.21 -1.77
N PRO A 41 -11.13 10.29 -2.21
CA PRO A 41 -10.62 11.65 -2.09
C PRO A 41 -10.11 11.96 -0.69
N LYS A 42 -9.18 12.93 -0.59
CA LYS A 42 -8.61 13.30 0.70
C LYS A 42 -9.73 13.73 1.66
N GLY A 43 -9.79 13.11 2.84
CA GLY A 43 -10.83 13.36 3.84
C GLY A 43 -12.03 12.40 3.78
N THR A 44 -12.06 11.46 2.83
CA THR A 44 -13.03 10.36 2.85
C THR A 44 -12.88 9.54 4.13
N ASP A 45 -14.00 9.34 4.83
CA ASP A 45 -14.07 8.44 5.97
C ASP A 45 -14.12 6.99 5.49
N LEU A 46 -12.99 6.29 5.61
CA LEU A 46 -12.86 4.89 5.22
C LEU A 46 -13.68 3.94 6.09
N SER A 47 -14.08 4.35 7.30
CA SER A 47 -14.90 3.50 8.19
C SER A 47 -16.32 3.28 7.67
N THR A 48 -16.79 4.17 6.79
CA THR A 48 -18.11 4.09 6.15
C THR A 48 -18.12 3.22 4.90
N GLN A 49 -16.96 2.76 4.44
CA GLN A 49 -16.83 1.97 3.21
C GLN A 49 -17.24 0.52 3.47
N THR A 50 -17.98 -0.05 2.52
CA THR A 50 -18.42 -1.44 2.63
C THR A 50 -17.32 -2.39 2.17
N LEU A 51 -17.30 -3.61 2.73
CA LEU A 51 -16.34 -4.64 2.30
C LEU A 51 -16.39 -4.93 0.78
N PRO A 52 -17.57 -5.00 0.12
CA PRO A 52 -17.63 -5.17 -1.33
C PRO A 52 -16.96 -4.03 -2.10
N GLU A 53 -17.16 -2.78 -1.67
CA GLU A 53 -16.56 -1.61 -2.33
C GLU A 53 -15.04 -1.60 -2.14
N LEU A 54 -14.55 -1.89 -0.93
CA LEU A 54 -13.11 -2.04 -0.68
C LEU A 54 -12.51 -3.18 -1.51
N GLY A 55 -13.24 -4.29 -1.67
CA GLY A 55 -12.82 -5.41 -2.52
C GLY A 55 -12.71 -5.02 -3.99
N ARG A 56 -13.70 -4.31 -4.52
CA ARG A 56 -13.70 -3.78 -5.90
C ARG A 56 -12.51 -2.86 -6.12
N VAL A 57 -12.31 -1.87 -5.24
CA VAL A 57 -11.20 -0.91 -5.35
C VAL A 57 -9.85 -1.63 -5.25
N THR A 58 -9.70 -2.59 -4.32
CA THR A 58 -8.45 -3.36 -4.18
C THR A 58 -8.15 -4.17 -5.44
N HIS A 59 -9.15 -4.80 -6.03
CA HIS A 59 -9.01 -5.54 -7.28
C HIS A 59 -8.55 -4.64 -8.42
N GLU A 60 -9.24 -3.53 -8.67
CA GLU A 60 -8.86 -2.56 -9.70
C GLU A 60 -7.48 -1.96 -9.44
N PHE A 61 -7.16 -1.65 -8.18
CA PHE A 61 -5.89 -1.06 -7.80
C PHE A 61 -4.71 -2.00 -8.06
N ASN A 62 -4.86 -3.29 -7.75
CA ASN A 62 -3.82 -4.31 -7.92
C ASN A 62 -3.69 -4.77 -9.38
N ASN A 63 -4.74 -4.63 -10.19
CA ASN A 63 -4.75 -4.95 -11.62
C ASN A 63 -4.47 -3.74 -12.52
N ARG A 64 -4.17 -2.57 -11.94
CA ARG A 64 -3.85 -1.37 -12.70
C ARG A 64 -2.37 -1.37 -13.13
N PRO A 65 -2.07 -1.32 -14.43
CA PRO A 65 -0.70 -1.20 -14.95
C PRO A 65 0.08 -0.04 -14.32
N ARG A 66 1.34 -0.28 -13.95
CA ARG A 66 2.24 0.78 -13.44
C ARG A 66 3.35 1.06 -14.43
N LYS A 67 3.52 2.33 -14.81
CA LYS A 67 4.62 2.75 -15.71
C LYS A 67 6.01 2.35 -15.19
N PHE A 68 6.25 2.50 -13.88
CA PHE A 68 7.51 2.11 -13.25
C PHE A 68 7.76 0.58 -13.29
N LEU A 69 6.71 -0.23 -13.47
CA LEU A 69 6.79 -1.69 -13.58
C LEU A 69 6.69 -2.15 -15.04
N ASN A 70 7.11 -1.33 -16.02
CA ASN A 70 6.99 -1.63 -17.45
C ASN A 70 5.55 -1.97 -17.88
N LEU A 71 4.56 -1.27 -17.30
CA LEU A 71 3.13 -1.51 -17.50
C LEU A 71 2.63 -2.89 -17.02
N ALA A 72 3.39 -3.59 -16.18
CA ALA A 72 2.89 -4.77 -15.50
C ALA A 72 1.92 -4.43 -14.36
N ASN A 73 1.09 -5.41 -14.02
CA ASN A 73 0.12 -5.36 -12.93
C ASN A 73 0.80 -5.75 -11.61
N PRO A 74 0.68 -4.93 -10.54
CA PRO A 74 1.25 -5.25 -9.23
C PRO A 74 0.81 -6.61 -8.69
N GLY A 75 -0.47 -6.95 -8.81
CA GLY A 75 -1.00 -8.22 -8.31
C GLY A 75 -0.35 -9.44 -8.97
N GLU A 76 -0.13 -9.39 -10.28
CA GLU A 76 0.56 -10.45 -11.01
C GLU A 76 2.03 -10.58 -10.60
N LEU A 77 2.73 -9.45 -10.45
CA LEU A 77 4.14 -9.46 -10.06
C LEU A 77 4.32 -10.01 -8.65
N VAL A 78 3.47 -9.63 -7.70
CA VAL A 78 3.48 -10.19 -6.35
C VAL A 78 3.15 -11.68 -6.37
N SER A 79 2.13 -12.09 -7.13
CA SER A 79 1.76 -13.50 -7.29
C SER A 79 2.95 -14.34 -7.81
N LYS A 80 3.63 -13.86 -8.86
CA LYS A 80 4.87 -14.48 -9.35
C LYS A 80 5.94 -14.54 -8.27
N LEU A 81 6.15 -13.47 -7.51
CA LEU A 81 7.20 -13.42 -6.49
C LEU A 81 6.94 -14.40 -5.33
N LEU A 82 5.67 -14.64 -4.98
CA LEU A 82 5.27 -15.51 -3.87
C LEU A 82 5.08 -16.98 -4.28
N PHE A 83 4.66 -17.24 -5.51
CA PHE A 83 4.21 -18.57 -5.96
C PHE A 83 5.04 -19.15 -7.12
N ASN A 84 6.10 -18.47 -7.57
CA ASN A 84 7.04 -19.07 -8.52
C ASN A 84 7.89 -20.15 -7.82
N THR A 85 7.49 -21.41 -8.01
CA THR A 85 8.40 -22.56 -8.25
C THR A 85 8.92 -22.54 -9.67
#